data_AF-A0A9P9QTA2-F1
#
_entry.id   AF-A0A9P9QTA2-F1
#
_cell.length_a   1.000
_cell.length_b   1.000
_cell.length_c   1.000
_cell.angle_alpha   90.00
_cell.angle_beta   90.00
_cell.angle_gamma   90.00
#
_symmetry.space_group_name_H-M   'P 1'
#
loop_
_entity.id
_entity.type
_entity.pdbx_description
1 polymer ?
#
loop_
_entity_poly.entity_id
_entity_poly.type
_entity_poly.pdbx_seq_one_letter_code
_entity_poly.pdbx_strand_id
1 'polypeptide(L)'
;MATYCGHVRTRQDANLLFEACQLDDLPKIQRRLSRKERKVMISPGAVFVWDEVETGIQRWTNGRLWGSVTLSEEFIVRREMERKAKIPSIIHQSIDIPIDMDGCT
;
A
#
# COMPACT_ATOMS: atom_id res chain seq x y z
N MET A 1 9.91 8.00 12.88
CA MET A 1 9.48 9.24 12.19
C MET A 1 9.53 9.01 10.69
N ALA A 2 8.89 9.85 9.86
CA ALA A 2 9.20 9.86 8.42
C ALA A 2 10.63 10.38 8.22
N THR A 3 11.28 10.01 7.12
CA THR A 3 12.63 10.51 6.77
C THR A 3 12.56 11.99 6.43
N TYR A 4 11.56 12.37 5.65
CA TYR A 4 11.34 13.74 5.20
C TYR A 4 9.84 14.02 5.05
N CYS A 5 9.44 15.29 5.17
CA CYS A 5 8.08 15.74 4.93
C CYS A 5 8.10 16.81 3.84
N GLY A 6 7.59 16.47 2.66
CA GLY A 6 7.59 17.34 1.49
C GLY A 6 7.25 16.57 0.22
N HIS A 7 7.72 17.02 -0.94
CA HIS A 7 7.34 16.43 -2.21
C HIS A 7 8.56 16.19 -3.10
N VAL A 8 8.69 14.96 -3.59
CA VAL A 8 9.75 14.52 -4.50
C VAL A 8 9.20 14.54 -5.92
N ARG A 9 9.71 15.43 -6.78
CA ARG A 9 9.25 15.59 -8.18
C ARG A 9 10.24 15.02 -9.18
N THR A 10 11.52 15.17 -8.88
CA THR A 10 12.60 14.88 -9.83
C THR A 10 13.58 13.87 -9.23
N ARG A 11 14.37 13.22 -10.11
CA ARG A 11 15.52 12.42 -9.67
C ARG A 11 16.46 13.19 -8.75
N GLN A 12 16.66 14.50 -9.00
CA GLN A 12 17.56 15.31 -8.18
C GLN A 12 17.05 15.46 -6.75
N ASP A 13 15.74 15.63 -6.56
CA ASP A 13 15.14 15.67 -5.21
C ASP A 13 15.39 14.36 -4.46
N ALA A 14 15.26 13.22 -5.16
CA ALA A 14 15.54 11.91 -4.58
C ALA A 14 17.02 11.73 -4.22
N ASN A 15 17.93 12.20 -5.08
CA ASN A 15 19.38 12.14 -4.83
C ASN A 15 19.78 12.92 -3.58
N LEU A 16 19.23 14.13 -3.38
CA LEU A 16 19.48 14.92 -2.18
C LEU A 16 19.01 14.21 -0.91
N LEU A 17 17.85 13.54 -0.96
CA LEU A 17 17.37 12.75 0.17
C LEU A 17 18.26 11.54 0.44
N PHE A 18 18.79 10.89 -0.58
CA PHE A 18 19.73 9.77 -0.41
C PHE A 18 21.05 10.25 0.20
N GLU A 19 21.62 11.34 -0.30
CA GLU A 19 22.87 11.92 0.22
C GLU A 19 22.70 12.35 1.68
N ALA A 20 21.63 13.06 2.02
CA ALA A 20 21.34 13.44 3.40
C ALA A 20 21.14 12.24 4.33
N CYS A 21 20.61 11.11 3.83
CA CYS A 21 20.55 9.87 4.60
C CYS A 21 21.92 9.19 4.80
N GLN A 22 22.84 9.34 3.84
CA GLN A 22 24.19 8.78 3.91
C GLN A 22 25.09 9.59 4.86
N LEU A 23 24.85 10.89 4.97
CA LEU A 23 25.52 11.80 5.92
C LEU A 23 24.90 11.79 7.32
N ASP A 24 23.88 10.94 7.56
CA ASP A 24 23.11 10.86 8.81
C ASP A 24 22.36 12.17 9.20
N ASP A 25 22.23 13.12 8.28
CA ASP A 25 21.42 14.35 8.48
C ASP A 25 19.92 14.04 8.51
N LEU A 26 19.47 13.01 7.77
CA LEU A 26 18.09 12.52 7.77
C LEU A 26 18.02 11.05 8.18
N PRO A 27 16.99 10.66 8.97
CA PRO A 27 16.90 9.29 9.46
C PRO A 27 16.39 8.32 8.38
N LYS A 28 17.11 7.22 8.16
CA LYS A 28 16.61 6.05 7.42
C LYS A 28 15.58 5.27 8.24
N ILE A 29 14.62 4.65 7.57
CA ILE A 29 13.79 3.60 8.15
C ILE A 29 14.65 2.37 8.37
N GLN A 30 14.72 1.89 9.61
CA GLN A 30 15.58 0.77 10.04
C GLN A 30 14.83 -0.57 10.13
N ARG A 31 13.49 -0.55 10.05
CA ARG A 31 12.63 -1.74 10.11
C ARG A 31 11.26 -1.46 9.53
N ARG A 32 10.48 -2.51 9.27
CA ARG A 32 9.08 -2.36 8.86
C ARG A 32 8.26 -1.61 9.91
N LEU A 33 7.35 -0.76 9.42
CA LEU A 33 6.40 -0.05 10.25
C LEU A 33 5.35 -1.00 10.83
N SER A 34 5.12 -0.88 12.14
CA SER A 34 4.02 -1.54 12.84
C SER A 34 2.66 -1.06 12.31
N ARG A 35 1.59 -1.79 12.64
CA ARG A 35 0.22 -1.37 12.26
C ARG A 35 -0.15 0.01 12.82
N LYS A 36 0.33 0.35 14.03
CA LYS A 36 0.07 1.65 14.67
C LYS A 36 0.84 2.77 13.98
N GLU A 37 2.13 2.57 13.73
CA GLU A 37 2.99 3.52 13.00
C GLU A 37 2.42 3.82 11.60
N ARG A 38 2.00 2.80 10.86
CA ARG A 38 1.39 2.97 9.54
C ARG A 38 0.18 3.91 9.55
N LYS A 39 -0.71 3.78 10.54
CA LYS A 39 -1.91 4.63 10.64
C LYS A 39 -1.57 6.11 10.83
N VAL A 40 -0.51 6.41 11.55
CA VAL A 40 -0.14 7.80 11.91
C VAL A 40 0.81 8.40 10.88
N MET A 41 1.73 7.61 10.36
CA MET A 41 2.86 8.13 9.58
C MET A 41 2.59 8.18 8.08
N ILE A 42 1.75 7.29 7.54
CA ILE A 42 1.42 7.31 6.11
C ILE A 42 0.40 8.42 5.88
N SER A 43 0.90 9.59 5.51
CA SER A 43 0.13 10.82 5.31
C SER A 43 0.70 11.59 4.11
N PRO A 44 -0.05 12.56 3.54
CA PRO A 44 0.44 13.40 2.46
C PRO A 44 1.79 14.04 2.82
N GLY A 45 2.75 13.95 1.91
CA GLY A 45 4.10 14.50 2.08
C GLY A 45 5.08 13.63 2.86
N ALA A 46 4.64 12.55 3.50
CA ALA A 46 5.55 11.66 4.21
C ALA A 46 6.43 10.86 3.23
N VAL A 47 7.75 11.03 3.34
CA VAL A 47 8.76 10.32 2.55
C VAL A 47 9.55 9.38 3.46
N PHE A 48 9.77 8.16 2.97
CA PHE A 48 10.46 7.10 3.70
C PHE A 48 11.60 6.58 2.83
N VAL A 49 12.82 6.65 3.37
CA VAL A 49 14.03 6.10 2.74
C VAL A 49 14.51 4.92 3.59
N TRP A 50 14.92 3.83 2.96
CA TRP A 50 15.47 2.67 3.66
C TRP A 50 16.56 2.03 2.79
N ASP A 51 17.47 1.34 3.45
CA ASP A 51 18.43 0.45 2.80
C ASP A 51 17.85 -0.97 2.77
N GLU A 52 17.85 -1.62 1.60
CA GLU A 52 17.26 -2.94 1.42
C GLU A 52 18.01 -4.02 2.20
N VAL A 53 19.35 -3.94 2.26
CA VAL A 53 20.21 -4.94 2.90
C VAL A 53 20.16 -4.80 4.41
N GLU A 54 20.27 -3.57 4.93
CA GLU A 54 20.23 -3.31 6.38
C GLU A 54 18.88 -3.71 6.99
N THR A 55 17.78 -3.48 6.25
CA THR A 55 16.41 -3.65 6.79
C THR A 55 15.72 -4.93 6.36
N GLY A 56 16.18 -5.58 5.29
CA GLY A 56 15.48 -6.67 4.61
C GLY A 56 14.16 -6.26 3.92
N ILE A 57 13.92 -4.97 3.71
CA ILE A 57 12.70 -4.46 3.07
C ILE A 57 12.90 -4.39 1.55
N GLN A 58 12.61 -5.48 0.84
CA GLN A 58 12.68 -5.48 -0.64
C GLN A 58 11.46 -4.82 -1.30
N ARG A 59 10.32 -4.80 -0.59
CA ARG A 59 9.07 -4.21 -1.06
C ARG A 59 8.39 -3.46 0.08
N TRP A 60 8.01 -2.22 -0.21
CA TRP A 60 7.24 -1.40 0.70
C TRP A 60 5.80 -1.92 0.83
N THR A 61 5.37 -2.15 2.06
CA THR A 61 3.99 -2.59 2.36
C THR A 61 3.41 -1.72 3.45
N ASN A 62 2.29 -1.08 3.14
CA ASN A 62 1.73 -0.03 3.99
C ASN A 62 0.26 -0.30 4.36
N GLY A 63 -0.32 -1.40 3.87
CA GLY A 63 -1.69 -1.84 4.18
C GLY A 63 -2.80 -1.07 3.44
N ARG A 64 -2.44 -0.14 2.57
CA ARG A 64 -3.37 0.56 1.66
C ARG A 64 -3.50 -0.22 0.35
N LEU A 65 -4.62 -0.02 -0.34
CA LEU A 65 -4.88 -0.62 -1.64
C LEU A 65 -4.41 0.35 -2.72
N TRP A 66 -3.57 -0.11 -3.65
CA TRP A 66 -2.92 0.73 -4.64
C TRP A 66 -3.26 0.29 -6.06
N GLY A 67 -3.83 1.18 -6.86
CA GLY A 67 -3.96 1.05 -8.30
C GLY A 67 -2.67 1.49 -9.00
N SER A 68 -2.46 1.02 -10.23
CA SER A 68 -1.29 1.42 -11.03
C SER A 68 -1.58 2.69 -11.82
N VAL A 69 -0.65 3.64 -11.82
CA VAL A 69 -0.65 4.81 -12.71
C VAL A 69 0.78 4.97 -13.21
N THR A 70 1.11 4.47 -14.39
CA THR A 70 2.48 4.57 -14.87
C THR A 70 2.75 5.98 -15.40
N LEU A 71 3.78 6.65 -14.88
CA LEU A 71 4.32 7.90 -15.42
C LEU A 71 5.81 8.02 -15.06
N SER A 72 6.63 8.32 -16.08
CA SER A 72 8.11 8.41 -16.08
C SER A 72 8.86 7.07 -15.94
N GLU A 73 10.02 6.96 -16.60
CA GLU A 73 10.96 5.83 -16.45
C GLU A 73 11.58 5.78 -15.04
N GLU A 74 11.58 6.90 -14.33
CA GLU A 74 12.32 7.09 -13.08
C GLU A 74 11.48 6.83 -11.83
N PHE A 75 10.15 6.96 -11.93
CA PHE A 75 9.24 6.87 -10.78
C PHE A 75 8.08 5.92 -11.05
N ILE A 76 7.72 5.13 -10.04
CA ILE A 76 6.49 4.34 -10.06
C ILE A 76 5.44 5.09 -9.26
N VAL A 77 4.45 5.64 -9.95
CA VAL A 77 3.32 6.33 -9.30
C VAL A 77 2.17 5.34 -9.07
N ARG A 78 1.59 5.39 -7.88
CA ARG A 78 0.43 4.57 -7.50
C ARG A 78 -0.65 5.48 -6.94
N ARG A 79 -1.90 5.21 -7.31
CA ARG A 79 -3.07 5.90 -6.74
C ARG A 79 -3.71 5.02 -5.69
N GLU A 80 -4.00 5.58 -4.52
CA GLU A 80 -4.75 4.84 -3.50
C GLU A 80 -6.19 4.58 -3.97
N MET A 81 -6.68 3.38 -3.72
CA MET A 81 -8.04 2.97 -4.06
C MET A 81 -8.87 2.77 -2.80
N GLU A 82 -10.15 3.13 -2.88
CA GLU A 82 -11.11 2.80 -1.84
C GLU A 82 -11.33 1.28 -1.79
N ARG A 83 -11.43 0.74 -0.58
CA ARG A 83 -11.86 -0.65 -0.42
C ARG A 83 -13.34 -0.69 -0.74
N LYS A 84 -13.74 -1.42 -1.78
CA LYS A 84 -15.14 -1.75 -2.00
C LYS A 84 -15.68 -2.36 -0.70
N ALA A 85 -16.81 -1.86 -0.21
CA ALA A 85 -17.49 -2.47 0.91
C ALA A 85 -17.66 -3.97 0.61
N LYS A 86 -17.41 -4.83 1.59
CA LYS A 86 -17.82 -6.23 1.47
C LYS A 86 -19.34 -6.19 1.29
N ILE A 87 -19.81 -6.40 0.06
CA ILE A 87 -21.20 -6.82 -0.14
C ILE A 87 -21.28 -8.11 0.70
N PRO A 88 -22.15 -8.18 1.73
CA PRO A 88 -22.38 -9.44 2.42
C PRO A 88 -22.69 -10.43 1.31
N SER A 89 -21.93 -11.52 1.21
CA SER A 89 -22.25 -12.61 0.30
C SER A 89 -23.73 -12.92 0.53
N ILE A 90 -24.58 -12.53 -0.42
CA ILE A 90 -25.99 -12.90 -0.38
C ILE A 90 -25.95 -14.42 -0.35
N ILE A 91 -26.43 -14.95 0.76
CA ILE A 91 -26.50 -16.36 1.06
C ILE A 91 -27.08 -17.02 -0.18
N HIS A 92 -26.34 -17.96 -0.78
CA HIS A 92 -26.91 -18.90 -1.73
C HIS A 92 -27.91 -19.75 -0.92
N GLN A 93 -29.12 -19.24 -0.74
CA GLN A 93 -30.22 -20.04 -0.22
C GLN A 93 -30.60 -20.95 -1.40
N SER A 94 -30.05 -22.16 -1.40
CA SER A 94 -30.59 -23.24 -2.21
C SER A 94 -32.06 -23.39 -1.84
N ILE A 95 -32.93 -22.95 -2.74
CA ILE A 95 -34.34 -23.32 -2.69
C ILE A 95 -34.36 -24.74 -3.22
N ASP A 96 -34.49 -25.71 -2.33
CA ASP A 96 -34.87 -27.06 -2.72
C ASP A 96 -36.33 -26.99 -3.18
N ILE A 97 -36.53 -27.08 -4.50
CA ILE A 97 -37.86 -27.24 -5.09
C ILE A 97 -38.28 -28.70 -4.81
N PRO A 98 -39.39 -28.97 -4.11
CA PRO A 98 -39.91 -30.32 -4.01
C PRO A 98 -40.31 -30.78 -5.42
N ILE A 99 -39.77 -31.91 -5.87
CA ILE A 99 -40.30 -32.61 -7.02
C ILE A 99 -41.56 -33.33 -6.52
N ASP A 100 -42.73 -32.74 -6.77
CA ASP A 100 -43.99 -33.46 -6.59
C ASP A 100 -44.04 -34.60 -7.61
N MET A 101 -43.78 -35.81 -7.11
CA MET A 101 -44.03 -37.08 -7.80
C MET A 101 -45.49 -37.48 -7.58
N ASP A 102 -46.40 -36.77 -8.24
CA ASP A 102 -47.73 -37.26 -8.56
C ASP A 102 -47.74 -37.44 -10.09
N GLY A 103 -47.72 -38.65 -10.66
CA GLY A 103 -48.62 -39.75 -10.35
C GLY A 103 -49.91 -39.65 -11.18
N CYS A 104 -49.82 -39.44 -12.50
CA CYS A 104 -50.92 -39.58 -13.47
C CYS A 104 -50.27 -39.65 -14.87
N THR A 105 -50.35 -40.70 -15.69
CA THR A 105 -51.38 -41.73 -15.93
C THR A 105 -50.70 -43.00 -16.44
#